data_AF-A0A061AE21-F1
#
_entry.id   AF-A0A061AE21-F1
#
_cell.length_a   1.000
_cell.length_b   1.000
_cell.length_c   1.000
_cell.angle_alpha   90.00
_cell.angle_beta   90.00
_cell.angle_gamma   90.00
#
_symmetry.space_group_name_H-M   'P 1'
#
loop_
_entity.id
_entity.type
_entity.pdbx_description
1 polymer ?
#
loop_
_entity_poly.entity_id
_entity_poly.type
_entity_poly.pdbx_seq_one_letter_code
_entity_poly.pdbx_strand_id
1 'polypeptide(L)'
;MRRLYRKKALSLVKELDAFPKVPESYVETTATGGTVSLIAFTAMALLAFFEFFVYRDTWMKYEYEVDKDFSSKLRINIDITVAMKCQHVGADILDLAETMITSNGIQYEPVIFELTPQQKLWHRTLLLIQNRLREEHSLQEVLYKSVLKGAPTALPPRLVVRLAP
;
A
#
# COMPACT_ATOMS: atom_id res chain seq x y z
N MET A 1 0.84 -38.47 20.80
CA MET A 1 1.37 -38.21 19.44
C MET A 1 2.56 -37.25 19.37
N ARG A 2 2.67 -36.18 20.19
CA ARG A 2 3.80 -35.20 20.14
C ARG A 2 5.22 -35.77 20.34
N ARG A 3 5.39 -36.87 21.09
CA ARG A 3 6.72 -37.50 21.32
C ARG A 3 7.32 -38.15 20.08
N LEU A 4 6.51 -38.68 19.17
CA LEU A 4 6.98 -39.38 17.96
C LEU A 4 7.53 -38.39 16.93
N TYR A 5 6.90 -37.22 16.77
CA TYR A 5 7.34 -36.17 15.85
C TYR A 5 8.72 -35.61 16.24
N ARG A 6 8.97 -35.47 17.55
CA ARG A 6 10.25 -35.00 18.09
C ARG A 6 11.41 -35.97 17.81
N LYS A 7 11.15 -37.28 17.84
CA LYS A 7 12.14 -38.32 17.51
C LYS A 7 12.50 -38.32 16.02
N LYS A 8 11.51 -38.12 15.13
CA LYS A 8 11.74 -38.02 13.68
C LYS A 8 12.48 -36.74 13.28
N ALA A 9 12.16 -35.61 13.91
CA ALA A 9 12.90 -34.37 13.67
C ALA A 9 14.36 -34.48 14.15
N LEU A 10 14.60 -35.13 15.30
CA LEU A 10 15.96 -35.36 15.81
C LEU A 10 16.77 -36.31 14.93
N SER A 11 16.16 -37.32 14.31
CA SER A 11 16.88 -38.22 13.40
C SER A 11 17.26 -37.50 12.11
N LEU A 12 16.37 -36.69 11.52
CA LEU A 12 16.65 -35.94 10.30
C LEU A 12 17.71 -34.85 10.49
N VAL A 13 17.67 -34.13 11.61
CA VAL A 13 18.71 -33.14 11.94
C VAL A 13 20.07 -33.82 12.15
N LYS A 14 20.08 -35.05 12.70
CA LYS A 14 21.31 -35.83 12.92
C LYS A 14 21.85 -36.47 11.65
N GLU A 15 21.01 -36.70 10.64
CA GLU A 15 21.40 -37.22 9.32
C GLU A 15 21.96 -36.12 8.41
N LEU A 16 21.55 -34.86 8.62
CA LEU A 16 22.04 -33.69 7.89
C LEU A 16 23.32 -33.08 8.48
N ASP A 17 23.72 -33.49 9.69
CA ASP A 17 24.92 -33.00 10.38
C ASP A 17 26.12 -33.92 10.06
N ALA A 18 26.87 -33.57 9.01
CA ALA A 18 27.95 -34.38 8.43
C ALA A 18 29.25 -34.40 9.26
N PHE A 19 29.24 -33.92 10.50
CA PHE A 19 30.44 -33.82 11.34
C PHE A 19 30.31 -34.63 12.64
N PRO A 20 31.20 -35.63 12.87
CA PRO A 20 31.21 -36.36 14.14
C PRO A 20 31.53 -35.40 15.29
N LYS A 21 30.68 -35.41 16.32
CA LYS A 21 30.79 -34.50 17.46
C LYS A 21 32.07 -34.79 18.24
N VAL A 22 32.84 -33.73 18.52
CA VAL A 22 34.12 -33.79 19.24
C VAL A 22 33.91 -34.44 20.61
N PRO A 23 34.80 -35.37 21.07
CA PRO A 23 34.66 -36.01 22.37
C PRO A 23 34.65 -34.99 23.51
N GLU A 24 33.80 -35.22 24.52
CA GLU A 24 33.56 -34.28 25.63
C GLU A 24 34.83 -33.96 26.44
N SER A 25 35.87 -34.80 26.38
CA SER A 25 37.16 -34.54 27.06
C SER A 25 38.00 -33.41 26.45
N TYR A 26 37.62 -32.90 25.26
CA TYR A 26 38.31 -31.77 24.61
C TYR A 26 37.48 -30.47 24.66
N VAL A 27 36.38 -30.48 25.41
CA VAL A 27 35.46 -29.34 25.53
C VAL A 27 35.52 -28.82 26.96
N GLU A 28 36.41 -27.86 27.19
CA GLU A 28 36.51 -27.14 28.47
C GLU A 28 35.33 -26.16 28.60
N THR A 29 34.25 -26.58 29.27
CA THR A 29 33.11 -25.69 29.55
C THR A 29 33.45 -24.77 30.72
N THR A 30 33.90 -23.56 30.43
CA THR A 30 34.13 -22.54 31.46
C THR A 30 32.81 -21.87 31.83
N ALA A 31 32.49 -21.82 33.13
CA ALA A 31 31.25 -21.21 33.63
C ALA A 31 31.13 -19.72 33.25
N THR A 32 32.26 -19.02 33.17
CA THR A 32 32.37 -17.62 32.74
C THR A 32 32.14 -17.46 31.23
N GLY A 33 32.71 -18.33 30.39
CA GLY A 33 32.51 -18.30 28.94
C GLY A 33 31.06 -18.61 28.53
N GLY A 34 30.41 -19.55 29.23
CA GLY A 34 29.00 -19.90 29.00
C GLY A 34 28.02 -18.80 29.38
N THR A 35 28.26 -18.11 30.51
CA THR A 35 27.43 -16.96 30.93
C THR A 35 27.56 -15.78 29.97
N VAL A 36 28.78 -15.45 29.55
CA VAL A 36 29.00 -14.39 28.54
C VAL A 36 28.33 -14.73 27.21
N SER A 37 28.42 -16.00 26.77
CA SER A 37 27.76 -16.47 25.55
C SER A 37 26.23 -16.38 25.62
N LEU A 38 25.64 -16.70 26.78
CA LEU A 38 24.19 -16.59 26.99
C LEU A 38 23.73 -15.13 26.93
N ILE A 39 24.44 -14.23 27.60
CA ILE A 39 24.15 -12.78 27.59
C ILE A 39 24.24 -12.26 26.15
N ALA A 40 25.32 -12.58 25.43
CA ALA A 40 25.49 -12.17 24.04
C ALA A 40 24.36 -12.67 23.14
N PHE A 41 23.94 -13.94 23.27
CA PHE A 41 22.86 -14.49 22.47
C PHE A 41 21.50 -13.84 22.78
N THR A 42 21.22 -13.55 24.06
CA THR A 42 20.00 -12.83 24.45
C THR A 42 20.00 -11.39 23.92
N ALA A 43 21.14 -10.69 23.95
CA ALA A 43 21.26 -9.35 23.41
C ALA A 43 21.04 -9.34 21.88
N MET A 44 21.65 -10.29 21.16
CA MET A 44 21.44 -10.44 19.72
C MET A 44 19.97 -10.73 19.38
N ALA A 45 19.30 -11.59 20.16
CA ALA A 45 17.88 -11.88 19.96
C ALA A 45 16.98 -10.66 20.21
N LEU A 46 17.27 -9.86 21.24
CA LEU A 46 16.54 -8.63 21.54
C LEU A 46 16.72 -7.57 20.43
N LEU A 47 17.96 -7.39 19.95
CA LEU A 47 18.24 -6.46 18.85
C LEU A 47 17.50 -6.88 17.58
N ALA A 48 17.56 -8.16 17.21
CA ALA A 48 16.84 -8.69 16.05
C ALA A 48 15.31 -8.51 16.18
N PHE A 49 14.76 -8.69 17.39
CA PHE A 49 13.35 -8.44 17.67
C PHE A 49 12.99 -6.97 17.45
N PHE A 50 13.73 -6.02 18.02
CA PHE A 50 13.45 -4.59 17.83
C PHE A 50 13.59 -4.14 16.38
N GLU A 51 14.65 -4.58 15.69
CA GLU A 51 14.84 -4.28 14.27
C GLU A 51 13.68 -4.80 13.44
N PHE A 52 13.14 -5.98 13.76
CA PHE A 52 11.95 -6.50 13.12
C PHE A 52 10.71 -5.60 13.33
N PHE A 53 10.49 -5.03 14.52
CA PHE A 53 9.39 -4.07 14.72
C PHE A 53 9.59 -2.79 13.94
N VAL A 54 10.81 -2.24 13.94
CA VAL A 54 11.14 -1.02 13.19
C VAL A 54 10.97 -1.27 11.70
N TYR A 55 11.45 -2.40 11.17
CA TYR A 55 11.31 -2.77 9.77
C TYR A 55 9.85 -2.96 9.37
N ARG A 56 9.00 -3.41 10.29
CA ARG A 56 7.55 -3.54 10.05
C ARG A 56 6.82 -2.20 10.03
N ASP A 57 7.33 -1.17 10.68
CA ASP A 57 6.70 0.14 10.66
C ASP A 57 7.15 0.93 9.44
N THR A 58 6.31 0.93 8.41
CA THR A 58 6.58 1.63 7.16
C THR A 58 6.18 3.10 7.29
N TRP A 59 7.13 4.01 7.05
CA TRP A 59 6.89 5.44 6.87
C TRP A 59 7.06 5.81 5.40
N MET A 60 6.21 6.71 4.90
CA MET A 60 6.36 7.24 3.54
C MET A 60 7.47 8.29 3.58
N LYS A 61 8.46 8.22 2.68
CA LYS A 61 9.48 9.26 2.50
C LYS A 61 9.36 9.78 1.08
N TYR A 62 9.09 11.07 0.95
CA TYR A 62 9.02 11.75 -0.34
C TYR A 62 10.41 12.29 -0.70
N GLU A 63 10.99 11.75 -1.76
CA GLU A 63 12.22 12.24 -2.37
C GLU A 63 11.84 13.10 -3.58
N TYR A 64 12.50 14.24 -3.75
CA TYR A 64 12.28 15.13 -4.87
C TYR A 64 13.49 15.09 -5.78
N GLU A 65 13.30 14.63 -7.01
CA GLU A 65 14.32 14.69 -8.06
C GLU A 65 13.83 15.63 -9.18
N VAL A 66 14.76 16.29 -9.84
CA VAL A 66 14.47 17.07 -11.05
C VAL A 66 14.15 16.08 -12.18
N ASP A 67 12.98 16.25 -12.79
CA ASP A 67 12.59 15.47 -13.96
C ASP A 67 13.54 15.78 -15.14
N LYS A 68 14.14 14.73 -15.70
CA LYS A 68 15.07 14.81 -16.84
C LYS A 68 14.38 14.45 -18.16
N ASP A 69 13.18 13.89 -18.12
CA ASP A 69 12.49 13.30 -19.28
C ASP A 69 11.40 14.22 -19.84
N PHE A 70 11.84 15.30 -20.50
CA PHE A 70 10.95 16.30 -21.12
C PHE A 70 10.11 15.77 -22.30
N SER A 71 10.48 14.63 -22.89
CA SER A 71 9.77 14.08 -24.05
C SER A 71 8.66 13.10 -23.67
N SER A 72 8.55 12.74 -22.39
CA SER A 72 7.54 11.79 -21.93
C SER A 72 6.14 12.41 -22.05
N LYS A 73 5.19 11.65 -22.61
CA LYS A 73 3.78 12.08 -22.72
C LYS A 73 2.99 11.49 -21.56
N LEU A 74 2.44 12.34 -20.70
CA LEU A 74 1.56 11.91 -19.62
C LEU A 74 0.22 11.40 -20.18
N ARG A 75 -0.18 10.18 -19.79
CA ARG A 75 -1.49 9.64 -20.13
C ARG A 75 -2.48 10.05 -19.04
N ILE A 76 -3.42 10.92 -19.38
CA ILE A 76 -4.44 11.40 -18.44
C ILE A 76 -5.73 10.62 -18.69
N ASN A 77 -6.17 9.88 -17.66
CA ASN A 77 -7.45 9.19 -17.67
C ASN A 77 -8.46 10.02 -16.89
N ILE A 78 -9.52 10.47 -17.54
CA ILE A 78 -10.52 11.37 -16.96
C ILE A 78 -11.90 10.72 -17.13
N ASP A 79 -12.64 10.63 -16.03
CA ASP A 79 -14.05 10.23 -16.02
C ASP A 79 -14.84 11.31 -15.29
N ILE A 80 -15.69 12.03 -16.03
CA ILE A 80 -16.48 13.15 -15.51
C ILE A 80 -17.90 13.04 -16.04
N THR A 81 -18.87 13.18 -15.12
CA THR A 81 -20.29 13.27 -15.45
C THR A 81 -20.73 14.73 -15.42
N VAL A 82 -21.25 15.24 -16.53
CA VAL A 82 -21.73 16.62 -16.67
C VAL A 82 -23.27 16.64 -16.75
N ALA A 83 -23.91 17.63 -16.13
CA ALA A 83 -25.36 17.84 -16.18
C ALA A 83 -25.84 18.41 -17.53
N MET A 84 -25.34 17.91 -18.64
CA MET A 84 -25.66 18.36 -20.01
C MET A 84 -25.74 17.18 -20.98
N LYS A 85 -26.46 17.34 -22.09
CA LYS A 85 -26.49 16.33 -23.15
C LYS A 85 -25.13 16.26 -23.87
N CYS A 86 -24.67 15.07 -24.19
CA CYS A 86 -23.38 14.81 -24.84
C CYS A 86 -23.16 15.62 -26.14
N GLN A 87 -24.22 15.93 -26.89
CA GLN A 87 -24.13 16.70 -28.14
C GLN A 87 -23.68 18.16 -27.95
N HIS A 88 -23.81 18.72 -26.75
CA HIS A 88 -23.48 20.12 -26.45
C HIS A 88 -22.18 20.24 -25.62
N VAL A 89 -21.49 19.13 -25.38
CA VAL A 89 -20.26 19.09 -24.59
C VAL A 89 -19.09 18.88 -25.54
N GLY A 90 -18.14 19.81 -25.52
CA GLY A 90 -16.84 19.68 -26.18
C GLY A 90 -15.74 19.58 -25.13
N ALA A 91 -14.69 18.83 -25.44
CA ALA A 91 -13.52 18.69 -24.59
C ALA A 91 -12.28 19.02 -25.41
N ASP A 92 -11.61 20.10 -25.01
CA ASP A 92 -10.40 20.62 -25.63
C ASP A 92 -9.23 20.49 -24.66
N ILE A 93 -8.07 20.09 -25.18
CA ILE A 93 -6.82 20.00 -24.43
C ILE A 93 -5.93 21.13 -24.93
N LEU A 94 -5.63 22.07 -24.02
CA LEU A 94 -4.76 23.21 -24.29
C LEU A 94 -3.47 23.05 -23.49
N ASP A 95 -2.34 23.16 -24.18
CA ASP A 95 -1.04 23.34 -23.54
C ASP A 95 -0.78 24.84 -23.29
N LEU A 96 0.30 25.17 -22.56
CA LEU A 96 0.78 26.54 -22.31
C LEU A 96 0.98 27.35 -23.61
N ALA A 97 1.21 26.66 -24.73
CA ALA A 97 1.34 27.27 -26.07
C ALA A 97 0.00 27.49 -26.78
N GLU A 98 -1.14 27.25 -26.12
CA GLU A 98 -2.51 27.36 -26.65
C GLU A 98 -2.77 26.55 -27.93
N THR A 99 -1.90 25.58 -28.23
CA THR A 99 -2.07 24.70 -29.39
C THR A 99 -3.10 23.62 -29.03
N MET A 100 -4.16 23.53 -29.84
CA MET A 100 -5.15 22.48 -29.70
C MET A 100 -4.54 21.14 -30.08
N ILE A 101 -4.36 20.26 -29.10
CA ILE A 101 -4.01 18.86 -29.34
C ILE A 101 -5.31 18.08 -29.47
N THR A 102 -5.57 17.51 -30.64
CA THR A 102 -6.80 16.77 -30.96
C THR A 102 -7.17 15.74 -29.89
N SER A 103 -8.38 15.83 -29.36
CA SER A 103 -8.99 15.00 -28.31
C SER A 103 -9.48 13.64 -28.81
N ASN A 104 -8.71 12.97 -29.69
CA ASN A 104 -9.12 11.75 -30.41
C ASN A 104 -9.35 10.51 -29.51
N GLY A 105 -9.25 10.64 -28.17
CA GLY A 105 -9.40 9.55 -27.20
C GLY A 105 -10.60 9.67 -26.26
N ILE A 106 -11.45 10.70 -26.38
CA ILE A 106 -12.56 10.93 -25.46
C ILE A 106 -13.84 10.30 -26.01
N GLN A 107 -14.50 9.45 -25.20
CA GLN A 107 -15.80 8.86 -25.52
C GLN A 107 -16.89 9.53 -24.70
N TYR A 108 -17.98 9.91 -25.35
CA TYR A 108 -19.13 10.50 -24.68
C TYR A 108 -20.20 9.43 -24.48
N GLU A 109 -20.51 9.11 -23.22
CA GLU A 109 -21.55 8.17 -22.86
C GLU A 109 -22.71 8.88 -22.15
N PRO A 110 -23.97 8.67 -22.57
CA PRO A 110 -25.12 9.24 -21.89
C PRO A 110 -25.33 8.57 -20.53
N VAL A 111 -25.38 9.37 -19.47
CA VAL A 111 -25.51 8.87 -18.09
C VAL A 111 -26.54 9.66 -17.28
N ILE A 112 -27.07 9.02 -16.23
CA ILE A 112 -27.93 9.68 -15.25
C ILE A 112 -27.07 10.52 -14.31
N PHE A 113 -27.27 11.83 -14.33
CA PHE A 113 -26.53 12.78 -13.50
C PHE A 113 -26.94 12.72 -12.02
N GLU A 114 -28.22 12.44 -11.73
CA GLU A 114 -28.70 12.39 -10.35
C GLU A 114 -28.07 11.24 -9.54
N LEU A 115 -27.51 11.58 -8.38
CA LEU A 115 -26.95 10.62 -7.44
C LEU A 115 -28.07 10.02 -6.56
N THR A 116 -27.94 8.74 -6.23
CA THR A 116 -28.79 8.10 -5.20
C THR A 116 -28.53 8.73 -3.83
N PRO A 117 -29.46 8.64 -2.85
CA PRO A 117 -29.26 9.21 -1.51
C PRO A 117 -27.98 8.68 -0.83
N GLN A 118 -27.64 7.40 -1.03
CA GLN A 118 -26.39 6.82 -0.54
C GLN A 118 -25.15 7.43 -1.22
N GLN A 119 -25.20 7.62 -2.54
CA GLN A 119 -24.11 8.26 -3.28
C GLN A 119 -23.94 9.73 -2.89
N LYS A 120 -25.04 10.46 -2.66
CA LYS A 120 -25.01 11.85 -2.18
C LYS A 120 -24.33 11.96 -0.81
N LEU A 121 -24.62 11.02 0.09
CA LEU A 121 -23.98 10.99 1.40
C LEU A 121 -22.46 10.72 1.28
N TRP A 122 -22.09 9.70 0.52
CA TRP A 122 -20.69 9.37 0.24
C TRP A 122 -19.93 10.56 -0.38
N HIS A 123 -20.53 11.22 -1.37
CA HIS A 123 -19.93 12.37 -2.04
C HIS A 123 -19.70 13.55 -1.08
N ARG A 124 -20.67 13.86 -0.21
CA ARG A 124 -20.50 14.88 0.83
C ARG A 124 -19.37 14.55 1.80
N THR A 125 -19.27 13.29 2.23
CA THR A 125 -18.18 12.83 3.09
C THR A 125 -16.83 13.01 2.40
N LEU A 126 -16.72 12.66 1.11
CA LEU A 126 -15.50 12.82 0.34
C LEU A 126 -15.09 14.29 0.22
N LEU A 127 -16.02 15.18 -0.12
CA LEU A 127 -15.75 16.62 -0.19
C LEU A 127 -15.26 17.20 1.15
N LEU A 128 -15.87 16.76 2.26
CA LEU A 128 -15.43 17.18 3.59
C LEU A 128 -14.01 16.72 3.89
N ILE A 129 -13.68 15.47 3.55
CA ILE A 129 -12.32 14.92 3.72
C ILE A 129 -11.34 15.69 2.84
N GLN A 130 -11.68 15.94 1.57
CA GLN A 130 -10.81 16.64 0.62
C GLN A 130 -10.53 18.08 1.07
N ASN A 131 -11.54 18.81 1.55
CA ASN A 131 -11.35 20.16 2.08
C ASN A 131 -10.41 20.17 3.30
N ARG A 132 -10.56 19.21 4.22
CA ARG A 132 -9.70 19.10 5.40
C ARG A 132 -8.26 18.71 5.05
N LEU A 133 -8.08 17.79 4.11
CA LEU A 133 -6.75 17.39 3.62
C LEU A 133 -6.01 18.51 2.91
N ARG A 134 -6.74 19.46 2.30
CA ARG A 134 -6.17 20.63 1.64
C ARG A 134 -5.69 21.69 2.64
N GLU A 135 -6.35 21.81 3.79
CA GLU A 135 -5.88 22.66 4.88
C GLU A 135 -4.67 22.03 5.58
N GLU A 136 -4.74 20.73 5.88
CA GLU A 136 -3.75 20.02 6.68
C GLU A 136 -2.84 19.12 5.83
N HIS A 137 -2.02 19.74 4.98
CA HIS A 137 -1.07 19.02 4.10
C HIS A 137 -0.07 18.14 4.86
N SER A 138 0.27 18.49 6.11
CA SER A 138 1.21 17.74 6.96
C SER A 138 0.62 16.44 7.52
N LEU A 139 -0.71 16.30 7.58
CA LEU A 139 -1.39 15.13 8.16
C LEU A 139 -1.86 14.12 7.11
N GLN A 140 -1.55 14.33 5.84
CA GLN A 140 -2.01 13.49 4.74
C GLN A 140 -1.60 12.03 4.93
N GLU A 141 -0.40 11.74 5.44
CA GLU A 141 0.07 10.37 5.67
C GLU A 141 -0.76 9.61 6.72
N VAL A 142 -1.02 10.26 7.86
CA VAL A 142 -1.80 9.66 8.96
C VAL A 142 -3.26 9.47 8.55
N LEU A 143 -3.82 10.46 7.85
CA LEU A 143 -5.17 10.41 7.32
C LEU A 143 -5.30 9.33 6.24
N TYR A 144 -4.34 9.19 5.33
CA TYR A 144 -4.37 8.14 4.30
C TYR A 144 -4.31 6.73 4.92
N LYS A 145 -3.40 6.51 5.89
CA LYS A 145 -3.22 5.22 6.59
C LYS A 145 -4.44 4.84 7.45
N SER A 146 -5.21 5.82 7.95
CA SER A 146 -6.38 5.59 8.81
C SER A 146 -7.70 5.53 8.03
N VAL A 147 -7.93 6.47 7.10
CA VAL A 147 -9.17 6.58 6.31
C VAL A 147 -9.29 5.45 5.28
N LEU A 148 -8.23 5.10 4.56
CA LEU A 148 -8.28 4.02 3.56
C LEU A 148 -8.28 2.61 4.17
N LYS A 149 -8.03 2.49 5.47
CA LYS A 149 -8.03 1.18 6.15
C LYS A 149 -9.45 0.62 6.39
N GLY A 150 -10.48 1.47 6.30
CA GLY A 150 -11.84 1.09 6.69
C GLY A 150 -12.97 1.56 5.77
N ALA A 151 -12.77 2.57 4.90
CA ALA A 151 -13.81 3.07 4.02
C ALA A 151 -13.54 2.72 2.54
N PRO A 152 -14.54 2.25 1.78
CA PRO A 152 -14.39 2.17 0.33
C PRO A 152 -14.23 3.59 -0.23
N THR A 153 -13.04 3.88 -0.76
CA THR A 153 -12.78 5.05 -1.60
C THR A 153 -13.50 4.96 -2.95
N ALA A 154 -14.08 3.80 -3.24
CA ALA A 154 -14.93 3.59 -4.41
C ALA A 154 -16.34 4.13 -4.15
N LEU A 155 -16.89 4.81 -5.16
CA LEU A 155 -18.30 5.17 -5.21
C LEU A 155 -19.15 3.89 -5.06
N PRO A 156 -20.15 3.86 -4.17
CA PRO A 156 -21.01 2.69 -4.03
C PRO A 156 -21.74 2.41 -5.37
N PRO A 157 -21.87 1.13 -5.76
CA PRO A 157 -22.45 0.75 -7.03
C PRO A 157 -23.91 1.19 -7.10
N ARG A 158 -24.33 1.64 -8.29
CA ARG A 158 -25.74 1.92 -8.54
C ARG A 158 -26.49 0.58 -8.62
N LEU A 159 -27.58 0.46 -7.86
CA LEU A 159 -28.60 -0.55 -8.16
C LEU A 159 -29.11 -0.26 -9.58
N VAL A 160 -28.95 -1.22 -10.48
CA VAL A 160 -29.13 -1.07 -11.93
C VAL A 160 -30.54 -0.54 -12.23
N VAL A 161 -30.65 0.76 -12.49
CA VAL A 161 -31.79 1.32 -13.21
C VAL A 161 -31.41 1.19 -14.68
N ARG A 162 -32.02 0.23 -15.38
CA ARG A 162 -31.85 0.12 -16.84
C ARG A 162 -32.31 1.44 -17.44
N LEU A 163 -31.42 2.11 -18.17
CA LEU A 163 -31.81 3.11 -19.15
C LEU A 163 -32.76 2.38 -20.11
N ALA A 164 -34.05 2.70 -20.03
CA ALA A 164 -34.98 2.28 -21.07
C ALA A 164 -34.52 2.94 -22.39
N PRO A 165 -34.60 2.22 -23.52
CA PRO A 165 -34.12 2.70 -24.81
C PRO A 165 -34.80 3.99 -25.25
#